data_AF-A0A0S2HUL9-F1
#
_entry.id   AF-A0A0S2HUL9-F1
#
_cell.length_a   1.000
_cell.length_b   1.000
_cell.length_c   1.000
_cell.angle_alpha   90.00
_cell.angle_beta   90.00
_cell.angle_gamma   90.00
#
_symmetry.space_group_name_H-M   'P 1'
#
loop_
_entity.id
_entity.type
_entity.pdbx_description
1 polymer ?
#
loop_
_entity_poly.entity_id
_entity_poly.type
_entity_poly.pdbx_seq_one_letter_code
_entity_poly.pdbx_strand_id
1 'polypeptide(L)'
;MTKIISIFLLHIILLGAGKLTGQDTKHIFSGPSDKWDKNMDTTQTGLIFQITKPGEGAKPEPGDLVAVHYIGQLSDGTTFDNSYERGEPLTFNYGVGQVIRGWDEAIAMLREGGAAKLIVPPHLGYGNRRVLDIPPNSTLNFQIELIGIKPNKEFSTFNTAGYDTLSTASGIRYMVLDSGQGLRPDTNSWAYLHYTGYLPDKRIFDASKLRGEPVRINPGAEDVIPAWDEMVQKMRVGGRYHIIVPPELGYGSAGLPGVVPPGTELRFDLELIHVSEKREVKPFDVAGKDTVKLDSGLQIIHIKTGLGSYPVDGNVVKIHFSGYFNDGELFQSSLKTDDPVIFAIDQGQVISGLNTAVKQMRPNGKARVIIPWQLGYGEEGNPPLIPPKSNLIFDIELISVVK
;
A
#
# COMPACT_ATOMS: atom_id res chain seq x y z
N MET A 1 5.16 21.22 -11.09
CA MET A 1 4.37 20.11 -11.67
C MET A 1 4.09 19.12 -10.55
N THR A 2 2.84 19.05 -10.12
CA THR A 2 2.41 18.28 -8.95
C THR A 2 2.42 16.79 -9.31
N LYS A 3 3.48 16.07 -8.93
CA LYS A 3 3.55 14.61 -9.07
C LYS A 3 2.63 13.99 -8.00
N ILE A 4 1.42 13.64 -8.42
CA ILE A 4 0.42 12.98 -7.57
C ILE A 4 0.83 11.51 -7.47
N ILE A 5 1.50 11.15 -6.37
CA ILE A 5 1.50 9.77 -5.91
C ILE A 5 0.04 9.46 -5.59
N SER A 6 -0.57 8.56 -6.36
CA SER A 6 -1.93 8.08 -6.12
C SER A 6 -1.99 7.38 -4.77
N ILE A 7 -2.37 8.12 -3.74
CA ILE A 7 -2.78 7.56 -2.45
C ILE A 7 -4.18 7.00 -2.68
N PHE A 8 -4.25 5.70 -2.95
CA PHE A 8 -5.51 4.98 -3.02
C PHE A 8 -6.26 5.14 -1.69
N LEU A 9 -7.51 5.59 -1.81
CA LEU A 9 -8.45 5.70 -0.71
C LEU A 9 -8.60 4.32 -0.04
N LEU A 10 -8.12 4.21 1.19
CA LEU A 10 -8.24 3.02 2.01
C LEU A 10 -9.74 2.74 2.25
N HIS A 11 -10.27 1.71 1.61
CA HIS A 11 -11.49 1.08 2.10
C HIS A 11 -11.11 0.39 3.40
N ILE A 12 -11.73 0.81 4.51
CA ILE A 12 -11.61 0.12 5.79
C ILE A 12 -12.26 -1.25 5.62
N ILE A 13 -11.47 -2.24 5.23
CA ILE A 13 -11.84 -3.65 5.35
C ILE A 13 -11.34 -4.07 6.73
N LEU A 14 -12.27 -4.24 7.67
CA LEU A 14 -12.00 -4.98 8.91
C LEU A 14 -11.70 -6.44 8.53
N LEU A 15 -10.44 -6.74 8.23
CA LEU A 15 -9.96 -8.11 8.24
C LEU A 15 -9.85 -8.56 9.70
N GLY A 16 -10.51 -9.68 10.02
CA GLY A 16 -10.63 -10.21 11.38
C GLY A 16 -9.26 -10.40 12.05
N ALA A 17 -8.87 -9.43 12.87
CA ALA A 17 -7.78 -9.57 13.80
C ALA A 17 -8.21 -10.49 14.95
N GLY A 18 -7.34 -11.42 15.35
CA GLY A 18 -7.63 -12.37 16.43
C GLY A 18 -8.10 -11.65 17.70
N LYS A 19 -9.16 -12.17 18.33
CA LYS A 19 -9.82 -11.58 19.50
C LYS A 19 -8.81 -11.28 20.61
N LEU A 20 -8.53 -10.01 20.83
CA LEU A 20 -8.01 -9.51 22.10
C LEU A 20 -9.20 -9.33 23.03
N THR A 21 -9.40 -10.28 23.93
CA THR A 21 -10.33 -10.15 25.05
C THR A 21 -9.55 -9.64 26.23
N GLY A 22 -9.80 -8.39 26.64
CA GLY A 22 -9.33 -7.89 27.93
C GLY A 22 -9.91 -8.75 29.06
N GLN A 23 -9.19 -8.86 30.18
CA GLN A 23 -9.75 -9.48 31.39
C GLN A 23 -11.04 -8.75 31.79
N ASP A 24 -12.00 -9.49 32.34
CA ASP A 24 -13.31 -9.03 32.84
C ASP A 24 -13.14 -7.94 33.92
N THR A 25 -12.83 -6.72 33.51
CA THR A 25 -12.82 -5.54 34.35
C THR A 25 -14.18 -4.89 34.25
N LYS A 26 -14.84 -4.71 35.40
CA LYS A 26 -16.07 -3.93 35.55
C LYS A 26 -15.98 -2.65 34.69
N HIS A 27 -16.83 -2.55 33.66
CA HIS A 27 -16.83 -1.44 32.71
C HIS A 27 -16.77 -0.09 33.43
N ILE A 28 -15.87 0.80 32.99
CA ILE A 28 -15.70 2.11 33.62
C ILE A 28 -16.92 2.99 33.33
N PHE A 29 -17.49 2.86 32.15
CA PHE A 29 -18.70 3.56 31.76
C PHE A 29 -19.89 2.60 31.78
N SER A 30 -20.98 3.02 32.42
CA SER A 30 -22.23 2.25 32.50
C SER A 30 -23.23 2.59 31.38
N GLY A 31 -22.91 3.56 30.53
CA GLY A 31 -23.77 4.01 29.44
C GLY A 31 -23.39 5.39 28.88
N PRO A 32 -24.17 5.89 27.90
CA PRO A 32 -24.00 7.22 27.32
C PRO A 32 -24.11 8.32 28.36
N SER A 33 -23.49 9.47 28.10
CA SER A 33 -23.39 10.55 29.08
C SER A 33 -23.72 11.91 28.46
N ASP A 34 -24.76 12.56 28.96
CA ASP A 34 -25.07 13.96 28.62
C ASP A 34 -24.30 14.97 29.49
N LYS A 35 -23.56 14.47 30.49
CA LYS A 35 -22.79 15.28 31.43
C LYS A 35 -21.30 15.29 31.05
N TRP A 36 -20.86 16.44 30.56
CA TRP A 36 -19.48 16.74 30.21
C TRP A 36 -18.93 17.80 31.15
N ASP A 37 -17.70 17.62 31.62
CA ASP A 37 -17.06 18.61 32.49
C ASP A 37 -16.86 19.91 31.72
N LYS A 38 -17.03 21.05 32.39
CA LYS A 38 -16.78 22.36 31.78
C LYS A 38 -15.29 22.70 31.73
N ASN A 39 -14.47 22.02 32.53
CA ASN A 39 -13.04 22.29 32.67
C ASN A 39 -12.19 21.17 32.03
N MET A 40 -12.58 20.71 30.85
CA MET A 40 -11.79 19.72 30.09
C MET A 40 -10.53 20.36 29.49
N ASP A 41 -9.46 19.59 29.40
CA ASP A 41 -8.21 20.02 28.78
C ASP A 41 -8.34 20.05 27.25
N THR A 42 -7.54 20.88 26.58
CA THR A 42 -7.53 20.99 25.11
C THR A 42 -6.11 20.83 24.56
N THR A 43 -5.93 19.92 23.62
CA THR A 43 -4.65 19.75 22.91
C THR A 43 -4.40 20.89 21.91
N GLN A 44 -3.18 21.01 21.41
CA GLN A 44 -2.85 22.02 20.37
C GLN A 44 -3.62 21.82 19.06
N THR A 45 -4.06 20.59 18.78
CA THR A 45 -4.86 20.24 17.60
C THR A 45 -6.36 20.53 17.79
N GLY A 46 -6.78 20.88 19.00
CA GLY A 46 -8.16 21.20 19.36
C GLY A 46 -8.97 20.01 19.87
N LEU A 47 -8.35 18.86 20.15
CA LEU A 47 -9.01 17.76 20.86
C LEU A 47 -9.28 18.20 22.30
N ILE A 48 -10.55 18.20 22.70
CA ILE A 48 -10.93 18.47 24.09
C ILE A 48 -11.09 17.12 24.79
N PHE A 49 -10.48 16.93 25.96
CA PHE A 49 -10.49 15.64 26.64
C PHE A 49 -10.49 15.75 28.17
N GLN A 50 -10.90 14.66 28.82
CA GLN A 50 -10.79 14.46 30.25
C GLN A 50 -10.41 13.00 30.49
N ILE A 51 -9.23 12.75 31.06
CA ILE A 51 -8.85 11.41 31.52
C ILE A 51 -9.72 11.09 32.75
N THR A 52 -10.65 10.14 32.60
CA THR A 52 -11.52 9.71 33.70
C THR A 52 -10.84 8.66 34.57
N LYS A 53 -9.93 7.88 33.97
CA LYS A 53 -9.03 6.96 34.66
C LYS A 53 -7.73 6.85 33.87
N PRO A 54 -6.54 7.07 34.46
CA PRO A 54 -5.29 7.04 33.69
C PRO A 54 -4.91 5.64 33.18
N GLY A 55 -5.30 4.59 33.89
CA GLY A 55 -4.81 3.22 33.65
C GLY A 55 -3.44 2.99 34.29
N GLU A 56 -3.09 1.72 34.51
CA GLU A 56 -1.86 1.32 35.20
C GLU A 56 -0.98 0.38 34.37
N GLY A 57 -1.52 -0.17 33.27
CA GLY A 57 -0.80 -1.11 32.43
C GLY A 57 0.16 -0.46 31.43
N ALA A 58 0.41 -1.20 30.35
CA ALA A 58 1.33 -0.76 29.30
C ALA A 58 0.83 0.54 28.64
N LYS A 59 1.77 1.33 28.13
CA LYS A 59 1.47 2.46 27.25
C LYS A 59 1.53 1.95 25.81
N PRO A 60 0.55 2.25 24.94
CA PRO A 60 0.60 1.80 23.56
C PRO A 60 1.71 2.53 22.79
N GLU A 61 2.45 1.78 21.97
CA GLU A 61 3.38 2.35 20.99
C GLU A 61 2.76 2.24 19.58
N PRO A 62 3.04 3.20 18.66
CA PRO A 62 2.51 3.16 17.30
C PRO A 62 2.78 1.80 16.63
N GLY A 63 1.73 1.22 16.03
CA GLY A 63 1.73 -0.11 15.45
C GLY A 63 1.08 -1.18 16.34
N ASP A 64 1.08 -1.01 17.66
CA ASP A 64 0.47 -1.97 18.58
C ASP A 64 -0.99 -2.24 18.26
N LEU A 65 -1.43 -3.49 18.42
CA LEU A 65 -2.84 -3.84 18.32
C LEU A 65 -3.50 -3.49 19.66
N VAL A 66 -4.41 -2.52 19.65
CA VAL A 66 -5.15 -2.09 20.84
C VAL A 66 -6.60 -2.57 20.78
N ALA A 67 -7.18 -2.84 21.95
CA ALA A 67 -8.60 -3.13 22.12
C ALA A 67 -9.26 -2.02 22.94
N VAL A 68 -10.33 -1.43 22.40
CA VAL A 68 -11.01 -0.28 23.00
C VAL A 68 -12.51 -0.53 23.08
N HIS A 69 -13.07 -0.37 24.27
CA HIS A 69 -14.50 -0.17 24.43
C HIS A 69 -14.84 1.32 24.36
N TYR A 70 -15.93 1.65 23.71
CA TYR A 70 -16.38 3.02 23.52
C TYR A 70 -17.90 3.17 23.39
N ILE A 71 -18.33 4.41 23.59
CA ILE A 71 -19.64 4.95 23.24
C ILE A 71 -19.40 6.25 22.46
N GLY A 72 -20.00 6.35 21.27
CA GLY A 72 -19.95 7.52 20.39
C GLY A 72 -21.31 8.22 20.29
N GLN A 73 -21.33 9.52 20.59
CA GLN A 73 -22.52 10.37 20.56
C GLN A 73 -22.29 11.64 19.71
N LEU A 74 -23.34 12.14 19.08
CA LEU A 74 -23.36 13.49 18.51
C LEU A 74 -23.48 14.52 19.64
N SER A 75 -23.22 15.80 19.33
CA SER A 75 -23.35 16.91 20.29
C SER A 75 -24.75 17.06 20.89
N ASP A 76 -25.79 16.55 20.24
CA ASP A 76 -27.17 16.55 20.73
C ASP A 76 -27.50 15.37 21.67
N GLY A 77 -26.52 14.50 21.94
CA GLY A 77 -26.67 13.31 22.79
C GLY A 77 -27.05 12.04 22.02
N THR A 78 -27.37 12.12 20.74
CA THR A 78 -27.73 10.95 19.92
C THR A 78 -26.56 9.98 19.86
N THR A 79 -26.73 8.77 20.39
CA THR A 79 -25.73 7.70 20.29
C THR A 79 -25.76 7.14 18.88
N PHE A 80 -24.63 7.21 18.17
CA PHE A 80 -24.48 6.65 16.83
C PHE A 80 -23.77 5.31 16.85
N ASP A 81 -23.01 5.00 17.93
CA ASP A 81 -22.29 3.74 18.03
C ASP A 81 -21.93 3.39 19.48
N ASN A 82 -22.03 2.11 19.85
CA ASN A 82 -21.76 1.61 21.22
C ASN A 82 -21.21 0.18 21.19
N SER A 83 -19.93 0.03 21.52
CA SER A 83 -19.27 -1.29 21.57
C SER A 83 -19.74 -2.19 22.73
N TYR A 84 -20.23 -1.59 23.83
CA TYR A 84 -20.74 -2.35 24.97
C TYR A 84 -22.04 -3.08 24.60
N GLU A 85 -22.91 -2.43 23.83
CA GLU A 85 -24.14 -3.04 23.31
C GLU A 85 -23.87 -4.19 22.34
N ARG A 86 -22.78 -4.11 21.55
CA ARG A 86 -22.35 -5.21 20.70
C ARG A 86 -21.71 -6.37 21.47
N GLY A 87 -21.28 -6.15 22.71
CA GLY A 87 -20.56 -7.13 23.52
C GLY A 87 -19.15 -7.43 23.03
N GLU A 88 -18.60 -6.62 22.12
CA GLU A 88 -17.24 -6.79 21.61
C GLU A 88 -16.50 -5.45 21.46
N PRO A 89 -15.23 -5.37 21.91
CA PRO A 89 -14.41 -4.18 21.76
C PRO A 89 -14.01 -3.97 20.30
N LEU A 90 -13.70 -2.72 19.94
CA LEU A 90 -13.04 -2.43 18.67
C LEU A 90 -11.55 -2.70 18.79
N THR A 91 -11.01 -3.54 17.90
CA THR A 91 -9.58 -3.80 17.79
C THR A 91 -8.99 -3.13 16.56
N PHE A 92 -7.91 -2.38 16.72
CA PHE A 92 -7.21 -1.70 15.62
C PHE A 92 -5.73 -1.50 15.94
N ASN A 93 -4.90 -1.27 14.92
CA ASN A 93 -3.52 -0.87 15.10
C ASN A 93 -3.47 0.62 15.46
N TYR A 94 -2.90 0.91 16.62
CA TYR A 94 -2.79 2.27 17.14
C TYR A 94 -1.77 3.09 16.33
N GLY A 95 -2.07 4.35 16.04
CA GLY A 95 -1.09 5.29 15.49
C GLY A 95 -0.66 5.02 14.04
N VAL A 96 -1.44 4.23 13.30
CA VAL A 96 -1.27 3.98 11.86
C VAL A 96 -2.41 4.59 11.01
N GLY A 97 -3.26 5.43 11.60
CA GLY A 97 -4.36 6.10 10.89
C GLY A 97 -5.56 5.21 10.52
N GLN A 98 -5.75 4.08 11.23
CA GLN A 98 -6.92 3.20 11.05
C GLN A 98 -8.22 3.76 11.68
N VAL A 99 -8.08 4.73 12.59
CA VAL A 99 -9.20 5.41 13.26
C VAL A 99 -9.11 6.93 13.04
N ILE A 100 -10.13 7.67 13.45
CA ILE A 100 -10.13 9.13 13.37
C ILE A 100 -8.96 9.74 14.16
N ARG A 101 -8.42 10.87 13.70
CA ARG A 101 -7.21 11.48 14.30
C ARG A 101 -7.35 11.77 15.79
N GLY A 102 -8.54 12.20 16.23
CA GLY A 102 -8.81 12.45 17.65
C GLY A 102 -8.68 11.20 18.53
N TRP A 103 -8.93 10.00 17.98
CA TRP A 103 -8.71 8.74 18.70
C TRP A 103 -7.24 8.38 18.80
N ASP A 104 -6.48 8.48 17.70
CA ASP A 104 -5.03 8.26 17.73
C ASP A 104 -4.34 9.23 18.70
N GLU A 105 -4.79 10.48 18.79
CA GLU A 105 -4.28 11.42 19.80
C GLU A 105 -4.69 11.03 21.23
N ALA A 106 -5.95 10.64 21.46
CA ALA A 106 -6.44 10.28 22.78
C ALA A 106 -5.78 9.02 23.36
N ILE A 107 -5.64 7.98 22.55
CA ILE A 107 -5.03 6.71 22.98
C ILE A 107 -3.56 6.89 23.38
N ALA A 108 -2.85 7.85 22.76
CA ALA A 108 -1.48 8.22 23.13
C ALA A 108 -1.34 8.69 24.60
N MET A 109 -2.44 9.16 25.19
CA MET A 109 -2.49 9.72 26.54
C MET A 109 -2.94 8.68 27.60
N LEU A 110 -3.40 7.50 27.18
CA LEU A 110 -3.89 6.45 28.05
C LEU A 110 -2.85 5.34 28.28
N ARG A 111 -3.06 4.60 29.36
CA ARG A 111 -2.45 3.29 29.61
C ARG A 111 -3.54 2.22 29.58
N GLU A 112 -3.14 0.97 29.37
CA GLU A 112 -4.03 -0.17 29.49
C GLU A 112 -4.78 -0.16 30.84
N GLY A 113 -6.09 -0.38 30.77
CA GLY A 113 -7.05 -0.21 31.87
C GLY A 113 -7.49 1.23 32.15
N GLY A 114 -7.09 2.18 31.31
CA GLY A 114 -7.44 3.61 31.38
C GLY A 114 -8.65 3.98 30.53
N ALA A 115 -9.24 5.14 30.81
CA ALA A 115 -10.41 5.66 30.14
C ALA A 115 -10.40 7.19 30.06
N ALA A 116 -11.06 7.72 29.02
CA ALA A 116 -11.21 9.14 28.79
C ALA A 116 -12.57 9.49 28.19
N LYS A 117 -12.98 10.74 28.41
CA LYS A 117 -14.04 11.44 27.68
C LYS A 117 -13.41 12.40 26.68
N LEU A 118 -13.89 12.39 25.44
CA LEU A 118 -13.36 13.19 24.33
C LEU A 118 -14.48 13.99 23.65
N ILE A 119 -14.19 15.24 23.30
CA ILE A 119 -14.98 16.03 22.35
C ILE A 119 -14.07 16.30 21.15
N VAL A 120 -14.39 15.62 20.05
CA VAL A 120 -13.59 15.55 18.83
C VAL A 120 -14.17 16.52 17.81
N PRO A 121 -13.49 17.64 17.49
CA PRO A 121 -13.95 18.58 16.48
C PRO A 121 -13.90 17.94 15.09
N PRO A 122 -14.64 18.48 14.10
CA PRO A 122 -14.81 17.83 12.80
C PRO A 122 -13.49 17.51 12.08
N HIS A 123 -12.49 18.39 12.15
CA HIS A 123 -11.20 18.15 11.49
C HIS A 123 -10.40 17.00 12.13
N LEU A 124 -10.66 16.64 13.39
CA LEU A 124 -10.08 15.46 14.04
C LEU A 124 -11.00 14.22 13.96
N GLY A 125 -12.24 14.40 13.49
CA GLY A 125 -13.22 13.36 13.19
C GLY A 125 -13.34 13.09 11.68
N TYR A 126 -14.57 13.16 11.16
CA TYR A 126 -14.90 12.85 9.75
C TYR A 126 -14.91 14.06 8.80
N GLY A 127 -14.59 15.26 9.29
CA GLY A 127 -14.54 16.49 8.50
C GLY A 127 -15.86 16.80 7.79
N ASN A 128 -15.79 17.18 6.52
CA ASN A 128 -16.95 17.52 5.70
C ASN A 128 -17.65 16.29 5.07
N ARG A 129 -17.29 15.07 5.48
CA ARG A 129 -17.85 13.83 4.93
C ARG A 129 -19.02 13.36 5.79
N ARG A 130 -20.05 12.82 5.15
CA ARG A 130 -21.09 12.04 5.82
C ARG A 130 -20.58 10.61 6.02
N VAL A 131 -20.76 10.05 7.21
CA VAL A 131 -20.40 8.66 7.53
C VAL A 131 -21.57 8.03 8.27
N LEU A 132 -22.26 7.06 7.64
CA LEU A 132 -23.51 6.49 8.16
C LEU A 132 -24.48 7.62 8.56
N ASP A 133 -24.95 7.61 9.80
CA ASP A 133 -25.86 8.59 10.37
C ASP A 133 -25.17 9.86 10.89
N ILE A 134 -23.84 9.96 10.77
CA ILE A 134 -23.05 11.12 11.21
C ILE A 134 -23.05 12.19 10.11
N PRO A 135 -23.63 13.38 10.35
CA PRO A 135 -23.63 14.47 9.38
C PRO A 135 -22.22 15.02 9.10
N PRO A 136 -22.00 15.66 7.93
CA PRO A 136 -20.82 16.47 7.68
C PRO A 136 -20.61 17.53 8.76
N ASN A 137 -19.34 17.81 9.07
CA ASN A 137 -18.90 18.82 10.04
C ASN A 137 -19.43 18.61 11.46
N SER A 138 -19.69 17.35 11.85
CA SER A 138 -20.14 17.02 13.21
C SER A 138 -18.99 17.03 14.21
N THR A 139 -19.24 17.62 15.38
CA THR A 139 -18.45 17.37 16.59
C THR A 139 -18.91 16.04 17.21
N LEU A 140 -17.96 15.20 17.60
CA LEU A 140 -18.24 13.86 18.11
C LEU A 140 -17.79 13.73 19.56
N ASN A 141 -18.69 13.22 20.39
CA ASN A 141 -18.45 12.98 21.79
C ASN A 141 -18.17 11.50 22.01
N PHE A 142 -17.04 11.16 22.64
CA PHE A 142 -16.67 9.77 22.91
C PHE A 142 -16.36 9.53 24.38
N GLN A 143 -16.86 8.42 24.90
CA GLN A 143 -16.33 7.77 26.10
C GLN A 143 -15.52 6.57 25.62
N ILE A 144 -14.22 6.51 25.93
CA ILE A 144 -13.33 5.42 25.51
C ILE A 144 -12.64 4.76 26.70
N GLU A 145 -12.45 3.45 26.64
CA GLU A 145 -11.74 2.62 27.60
C GLU A 145 -10.74 1.72 26.86
N LEU A 146 -9.45 1.90 27.14
CA LEU A 146 -8.37 1.09 26.57
C LEU A 146 -8.21 -0.18 27.40
N ILE A 147 -8.78 -1.30 26.93
CA ILE A 147 -8.89 -2.54 27.70
C ILE A 147 -7.75 -3.54 27.46
N GLY A 148 -6.98 -3.38 26.39
CA GLY A 148 -5.91 -4.31 26.06
C GLY A 148 -4.92 -3.78 25.03
N ILE A 149 -3.66 -4.18 25.17
CA ILE A 149 -2.58 -3.84 24.24
C ILE A 149 -1.80 -5.11 23.90
N LYS A 150 -1.61 -5.37 22.62
CA LYS A 150 -0.73 -6.42 22.12
C LYS A 150 0.31 -5.83 21.19
N PRO A 151 1.61 -5.93 21.54
CA PRO A 151 2.68 -5.47 20.68
C PRO A 151 2.61 -6.09 19.29
N ASN A 152 2.73 -5.27 18.25
CA ASN A 152 2.82 -5.75 16.88
C ASN A 152 4.24 -5.57 16.32
N LYS A 153 5.00 -6.66 16.30
CA LYS A 153 6.40 -6.68 15.84
C LYS A 153 6.56 -6.32 14.36
N GLU A 154 5.51 -6.41 13.55
CA GLU A 154 5.58 -6.00 12.14
C GLU A 154 5.63 -4.47 11.97
N PHE A 155 5.18 -3.71 12.98
CA PHE A 155 5.11 -2.24 12.94
C PHE A 155 6.07 -1.55 13.91
N SER A 156 6.84 -2.31 14.71
CA SER A 156 7.82 -1.71 15.59
C SER A 156 8.91 -1.00 14.79
N THR A 157 9.18 0.25 15.15
CA THR A 157 10.29 1.02 14.57
C THR A 157 11.62 0.34 14.87
N PHE A 158 12.58 0.50 13.97
CA PHE A 158 13.93 0.03 14.15
C PHE A 158 14.55 0.62 15.43
N ASN A 159 15.21 -0.25 16.21
CA ASN A 159 15.99 0.21 17.35
C ASN A 159 17.31 0.79 16.86
N THR A 160 17.44 2.11 16.97
CA THR A 160 18.61 2.86 16.52
C THR A 160 19.62 3.13 17.63
N ALA A 161 19.35 2.70 18.87
CA ALA A 161 20.26 2.92 19.99
C ALA A 161 21.60 2.20 19.74
N GLY A 162 22.70 2.95 19.87
CA GLY A 162 24.06 2.44 19.69
C GLY A 162 24.58 2.46 18.26
N TYR A 163 23.80 2.95 17.28
CA TYR A 163 24.27 3.12 15.91
C TYR A 163 24.75 4.55 15.64
N ASP A 164 25.82 4.67 14.86
CA ASP A 164 26.34 5.96 14.43
C ASP A 164 25.36 6.66 13.48
N THR A 165 25.18 7.96 13.69
CA THR A 165 24.42 8.82 12.78
C THR A 165 25.36 9.38 11.73
N LEU A 166 25.18 8.97 10.49
CA LEU A 166 25.88 9.49 9.32
C LEU A 166 25.04 10.56 8.64
N SER A 167 25.68 11.41 7.83
CA SER A 167 25.00 12.41 7.01
C SER A 167 25.41 12.29 5.56
N THR A 168 24.47 12.51 4.65
CA THR A 168 24.77 12.70 3.24
C THR A 168 25.09 14.16 2.93
N ALA A 169 25.62 14.44 1.74
CA ALA A 169 25.90 15.81 1.30
C ALA A 169 24.61 16.65 1.14
N SER A 170 23.48 16.00 0.84
CA SER A 170 22.17 16.64 0.73
C SER A 170 21.51 16.92 2.08
N GLY A 171 22.07 16.41 3.19
CA GLY A 171 21.56 16.64 4.54
C GLY A 171 20.70 15.52 5.11
N ILE A 172 20.54 14.39 4.41
CA ILE A 172 19.86 13.21 4.95
C ILE A 172 20.73 12.63 6.07
N ARG A 173 20.16 12.50 7.27
CA ARG A 173 20.81 11.77 8.36
C ARG A 173 20.37 10.32 8.31
N TYR A 174 21.26 9.38 8.56
CA TYR A 174 20.92 7.96 8.50
C TYR A 174 21.79 7.12 9.42
N MET A 175 21.24 5.98 9.82
CA MET A 175 21.93 4.94 10.58
C MET A 175 21.86 3.64 9.78
N VAL A 176 22.99 2.94 9.69
CA VAL A 176 23.08 1.64 9.01
C VAL A 176 22.94 0.55 10.07
N LEU A 177 21.76 -0.06 10.15
CA LEU A 177 21.49 -1.13 11.12
C LEU A 177 21.94 -2.49 10.60
N ASP A 178 21.81 -2.69 9.30
CA ASP A 178 22.44 -3.76 8.56
C ASP A 178 22.89 -3.18 7.22
N SER A 179 24.14 -3.39 6.83
CA SER A 179 24.63 -2.89 5.55
C SER A 179 24.11 -3.71 4.37
N GLY A 180 23.66 -4.95 4.61
CA GLY A 180 23.34 -5.91 3.57
C GLY A 180 24.57 -6.39 2.82
N GLN A 181 24.45 -7.55 2.16
CA GLN A 181 25.55 -8.17 1.41
C GLN A 181 25.22 -8.42 -0.06
N GLY A 182 23.97 -8.23 -0.46
CA GLY A 182 23.55 -8.52 -1.83
C GLY A 182 23.81 -7.36 -2.81
N LEU A 183 23.08 -7.44 -3.93
CA LEU A 183 23.19 -6.47 -5.01
C LEU A 183 22.81 -5.06 -4.54
N ARG A 184 23.45 -4.07 -5.14
CA ARG A 184 23.15 -2.65 -4.95
C ARG A 184 22.30 -2.19 -6.13
N PRO A 185 21.16 -1.53 -5.89
CA PRO A 185 20.36 -1.01 -6.98
C PRO A 185 21.08 0.16 -7.66
N ASP A 186 20.93 0.23 -8.97
CA ASP A 186 21.34 1.33 -9.83
C ASP A 186 20.19 1.75 -10.77
N THR A 187 20.46 2.73 -11.64
CA THR A 187 19.49 3.29 -12.58
C THR A 187 19.02 2.31 -13.66
N ASN A 188 19.62 1.12 -13.78
CA ASN A 188 19.21 0.05 -14.67
C ASN A 188 18.49 -1.09 -13.93
N SER A 189 18.15 -0.91 -12.66
CA SER A 189 17.50 -1.92 -11.83
C SER A 189 16.21 -1.41 -11.20
N TRP A 190 15.36 -2.33 -10.78
CA TRP A 190 14.27 -2.10 -9.83
C TRP A 190 14.74 -2.46 -8.44
N ALA A 191 14.38 -1.64 -7.45
CA ALA A 191 14.60 -1.93 -6.04
C ALA A 191 13.24 -2.25 -5.37
N TYR A 192 13.20 -3.32 -4.57
CA TYR A 192 12.01 -3.72 -3.82
C TYR A 192 12.26 -3.57 -2.33
N LEU A 193 11.48 -2.73 -1.67
CA LEU A 193 11.68 -2.38 -0.27
C LEU A 193 10.45 -2.66 0.57
N HIS A 194 10.68 -3.17 1.77
CA HIS A 194 9.79 -2.85 2.86
C HIS A 194 10.21 -1.53 3.51
N TYR A 195 9.23 -0.75 3.91
CA TYR A 195 9.42 0.47 4.68
C TYR A 195 8.29 0.72 5.67
N THR A 196 8.61 1.54 6.67
CA THR A 196 7.68 2.21 7.59
C THR A 196 8.07 3.67 7.68
N GLY A 197 7.15 4.57 7.33
CA GLY A 197 7.30 6.02 7.43
C GLY A 197 6.56 6.56 8.65
N TYR A 198 7.24 7.37 9.46
CA TYR A 198 6.68 7.96 10.67
C TYR A 198 7.08 9.42 10.86
N LEU A 199 6.20 10.13 11.58
CA LEU A 199 6.39 11.52 11.99
C LEU A 199 7.35 11.60 13.20
N PRO A 200 7.85 12.78 13.57
CA PRO A 200 8.74 12.95 14.73
C PRO A 200 8.14 12.47 16.06
N ASP A 201 6.82 12.47 16.17
CA ASP A 201 6.06 11.95 17.32
C ASP A 201 5.85 10.42 17.29
N LYS A 202 6.53 9.72 16.37
CA LYS A 202 6.47 8.28 16.08
C LYS A 202 5.19 7.77 15.41
N ARG A 203 4.16 8.60 15.17
CA ARG A 203 2.97 8.14 14.44
C ARG A 203 3.36 7.66 13.04
N ILE A 204 2.88 6.48 12.67
CA ILE A 204 3.12 5.88 11.37
C ILE A 204 2.09 6.47 10.40
N PHE A 205 2.58 7.08 9.33
CA PHE A 205 1.70 7.64 8.30
C PHE A 205 1.60 6.73 7.06
N ASP A 206 2.55 5.82 6.87
CA ASP A 206 2.54 4.84 5.79
C ASP A 206 3.50 3.68 6.10
N ALA A 207 3.13 2.46 5.70
CA ALA A 207 4.01 1.30 5.79
C ALA A 207 3.65 0.27 4.71
N SER A 208 4.64 -0.19 3.95
CA SER A 208 4.46 -1.24 2.93
C SER A 208 3.83 -2.52 3.48
N LYS A 209 4.20 -2.93 4.69
CA LYS A 209 3.70 -4.15 5.34
C LYS A 209 2.22 -4.10 5.65
N LEU A 210 1.60 -2.91 5.77
CA LEU A 210 0.13 -2.78 5.87
C LEU A 210 -0.58 -3.27 4.61
N ARG A 211 0.11 -3.23 3.46
CA ARG A 211 -0.40 -3.69 2.16
C ARG A 211 0.01 -5.14 1.84
N GLY A 212 0.86 -5.76 2.68
CA GLY A 212 1.34 -7.12 2.50
C GLY A 212 2.44 -7.30 1.44
N GLU A 213 2.84 -6.24 0.73
CA GLU A 213 3.80 -6.33 -0.38
C GLU A 213 4.86 -5.20 -0.31
N PRO A 214 6.10 -5.46 -0.74
CA PRO A 214 7.14 -4.44 -0.83
C PRO A 214 6.78 -3.40 -1.90
N VAL A 215 7.24 -2.17 -1.70
CA VAL A 215 7.17 -1.13 -2.74
C VAL A 215 8.29 -1.34 -3.75
N ARG A 216 7.99 -1.12 -5.03
CA ARG A 216 8.98 -1.09 -6.10
C ARG A 216 9.39 0.35 -6.40
N ILE A 217 10.70 0.60 -6.43
CA ILE A 217 11.30 1.90 -6.72
C ILE A 217 12.15 1.78 -7.97
N ASN A 218 12.11 2.85 -8.78
CA ASN A 218 12.97 3.08 -9.92
C ASN A 218 14.10 4.04 -9.52
N PRO A 219 15.28 3.55 -9.09
CA PRO A 219 16.30 4.42 -8.51
C PRO A 219 16.76 5.49 -9.52
N GLY A 220 16.66 6.75 -9.12
CA GLY A 220 17.12 7.88 -9.93
C GLY A 220 16.15 8.33 -11.03
N ALA A 221 14.92 7.80 -11.05
CA ALA A 221 13.88 8.25 -11.98
C ALA A 221 13.03 9.41 -11.45
N GLU A 222 13.24 9.85 -10.20
CA GLU A 222 12.45 10.92 -9.57
C GLU A 222 10.96 10.57 -9.42
N ASP A 223 10.67 9.29 -9.27
CA ASP A 223 9.32 8.76 -9.06
C ASP A 223 8.91 8.75 -7.57
N VAL A 224 9.88 8.97 -6.68
CA VAL A 224 9.72 9.02 -5.22
C VAL A 224 10.28 10.33 -4.64
N ILE A 225 10.17 10.54 -3.33
CA ILE A 225 10.78 11.72 -2.69
C ILE A 225 12.31 11.71 -2.90
N PRO A 226 12.96 12.87 -3.05
CA PRO A 226 14.40 12.95 -3.34
C PRO A 226 15.27 12.15 -2.38
N ALA A 227 14.91 12.11 -1.09
CA ALA A 227 15.67 11.35 -0.10
C ALA A 227 15.68 9.84 -0.38
N TRP A 228 14.58 9.28 -0.88
CA TRP A 228 14.50 7.87 -1.20
C TRP A 228 15.32 7.53 -2.43
N ASP A 229 15.24 8.34 -3.49
CA ASP A 229 16.07 8.15 -4.68
C ASP A 229 17.57 8.13 -4.33
N GLU A 230 18.01 9.01 -3.42
CA GLU A 230 19.38 9.02 -2.94
C GLU A 230 19.72 7.81 -2.06
N MET A 231 18.90 7.52 -1.04
CA MET A 231 19.24 6.53 -0.02
C MET A 231 19.11 5.10 -0.53
N VAL A 232 18.14 4.79 -1.38
CA VAL A 232 17.97 3.45 -1.96
C VAL A 232 19.20 3.06 -2.77
N GLN A 233 19.75 4.00 -3.55
CA GLN A 233 20.99 3.80 -4.29
C GLN A 233 22.22 3.61 -3.39
N LYS A 234 22.14 3.83 -2.07
CA LYS A 234 23.22 3.54 -1.11
C LYS A 234 23.13 2.16 -0.47
N MET A 235 21.95 1.54 -0.49
CA MET A 235 21.67 0.27 0.18
C MET A 235 22.20 -0.93 -0.63
N ARG A 236 22.32 -2.08 0.03
CA ARG A 236 22.47 -3.39 -0.60
C ARG A 236 21.30 -4.28 -0.20
N VAL A 237 20.98 -5.28 -1.00
CA VAL A 237 19.98 -6.30 -0.62
C VAL A 237 20.34 -6.92 0.73
N GLY A 238 19.34 -7.00 1.62
CA GLY A 238 19.47 -7.32 3.04
C GLY A 238 19.75 -6.11 3.95
N GLY A 239 20.02 -4.94 3.37
CA GLY A 239 20.34 -3.74 4.11
C GLY A 239 19.13 -3.13 4.81
N ARG A 240 19.34 -2.69 6.05
CA ARG A 240 18.34 -2.06 6.92
C ARG A 240 18.86 -0.71 7.38
N TYR A 241 18.15 0.34 6.99
CA TYR A 241 18.57 1.72 7.21
C TYR A 241 17.45 2.47 7.92
N HIS A 242 17.80 3.22 8.95
CA HIS A 242 16.93 4.25 9.48
C HIS A 242 17.37 5.58 8.88
N ILE A 243 16.47 6.31 8.24
CA ILE A 243 16.75 7.60 7.62
C ILE A 243 15.89 8.70 8.24
N ILE A 244 16.48 9.87 8.43
CA ILE A 244 15.85 11.09 8.89
C ILE A 244 15.98 12.10 7.76
N VAL A 245 14.84 12.46 7.19
CA VAL A 245 14.70 13.19 5.94
C VAL A 245 14.28 14.62 6.24
N PRO A 246 15.11 15.62 5.90
CA PRO A 246 14.72 17.01 6.09
C PRO A 246 13.57 17.37 5.12
N PRO A 247 12.74 18.38 5.44
CA PRO A 247 11.51 18.66 4.71
C PRO A 247 11.71 18.82 3.20
N GLU A 248 12.76 19.51 2.77
CA GLU A 248 13.10 19.79 1.37
C GLU A 248 13.42 18.54 0.54
N LEU A 249 13.77 17.42 1.18
CA LEU A 249 13.98 16.12 0.52
C LEU A 249 12.80 15.15 0.72
N GLY A 250 11.74 15.61 1.40
CA GLY A 250 10.48 14.92 1.62
C GLY A 250 9.31 15.65 0.95
N TYR A 251 8.30 16.05 1.73
CA TYR A 251 7.10 16.75 1.25
C TYR A 251 7.15 18.28 1.34
N GLY A 252 8.30 18.84 1.74
CA GLY A 252 8.57 20.27 1.75
C GLY A 252 7.64 21.10 2.65
N SER A 253 7.55 22.39 2.34
CA SER A 253 6.66 23.35 3.01
C SER A 253 5.18 23.13 2.73
N ALA A 254 4.82 22.29 1.76
CA ALA A 254 3.44 21.93 1.50
C ALA A 254 2.95 20.80 2.42
N GLY A 255 3.84 19.86 2.77
CA GLY A 255 3.46 18.63 3.44
C GLY A 255 2.61 17.73 2.54
N LEU A 256 1.94 16.75 3.16
CA LEU A 256 0.97 15.87 2.53
C LEU A 256 -0.39 16.09 3.23
N PRO A 257 -1.38 16.74 2.58
CA PRO A 257 -2.63 17.12 3.23
C PRO A 257 -3.30 15.99 4.01
N GLY A 258 -3.55 16.23 5.29
CA GLY A 258 -4.20 15.26 6.20
C GLY A 258 -3.28 14.16 6.76
N VAL A 259 -2.06 14.03 6.24
CA VAL A 259 -1.13 12.92 6.55
C VAL A 259 0.19 13.44 7.14
N VAL A 260 0.88 14.32 6.43
CA VAL A 260 2.15 14.93 6.84
C VAL A 260 1.99 16.45 6.93
N PRO A 261 2.22 17.07 8.09
CA PRO A 261 2.18 18.54 8.20
C PRO A 261 3.23 19.24 7.31
N PRO A 262 2.98 20.48 6.88
CA PRO A 262 3.98 21.37 6.27
C PRO A 262 5.31 21.40 7.04
N GLY A 263 6.44 21.30 6.32
CA GLY A 263 7.77 21.49 6.92
C GLY A 263 8.19 20.38 7.90
N THR A 264 7.55 19.21 7.85
CA THR A 264 7.86 18.09 8.75
C THR A 264 9.14 17.37 8.34
N GLU A 265 10.06 17.18 9.29
CA GLU A 265 11.15 16.19 9.17
C GLU A 265 10.56 14.78 9.24
N LEU A 266 10.82 13.95 8.23
CA LEU A 266 10.29 12.60 8.15
C LEU A 266 11.30 11.58 8.65
N ARG A 267 10.80 10.44 9.10
CA ARG A 267 11.62 9.29 9.45
C ARG A 267 11.15 8.07 8.69
N PHE A 268 12.09 7.28 8.20
CA PHE A 268 11.78 6.02 7.55
C PHE A 268 12.70 4.92 8.03
N ASP A 269 12.11 3.77 8.30
CA ASP A 269 12.84 2.51 8.36
C ASP A 269 12.73 1.86 6.99
N LEU A 270 13.87 1.59 6.36
CA LEU A 270 13.98 1.02 5.02
C LEU A 270 14.67 -0.34 5.10
N GLU A 271 14.08 -1.34 4.44
CA GLU A 271 14.64 -2.67 4.28
C GLU A 271 14.65 -3.06 2.80
N LEU A 272 15.84 -3.20 2.22
CA LEU A 272 15.99 -3.57 0.81
C LEU A 272 15.92 -5.08 0.65
N ILE A 273 14.82 -5.57 0.09
CA ILE A 273 14.48 -6.99 0.00
C ILE A 273 15.09 -7.63 -1.24
N HIS A 274 14.99 -6.94 -2.38
CA HIS A 274 15.38 -7.50 -3.66
C HIS A 274 15.77 -6.39 -4.65
N VAL A 275 16.64 -6.74 -5.60
CA VAL A 275 17.00 -5.92 -6.74
C VAL A 275 16.87 -6.79 -7.99
N SER A 276 16.15 -6.31 -8.99
CA SER A 276 16.04 -6.97 -10.30
C SER A 276 16.51 -6.05 -11.40
N GLU A 277 17.19 -6.58 -12.42
CA GLU A 277 17.58 -5.79 -13.57
C GLU A 277 16.36 -5.39 -14.41
N LYS A 278 16.36 -4.17 -14.93
CA LYS A 278 15.38 -3.76 -15.94
C LYS A 278 15.67 -4.52 -17.21
N ARG A 279 14.73 -5.37 -17.63
CA ARG A 279 14.87 -6.10 -18.88
C ARG A 279 14.69 -5.12 -20.05
N GLU A 280 15.70 -5.06 -20.91
CA GLU A 280 15.55 -4.41 -22.21
C GLU A 280 14.53 -5.21 -23.05
N VAL A 281 13.49 -4.54 -23.52
CA VAL A 281 12.41 -5.19 -24.26
C VAL A 281 12.66 -5.06 -25.75
N LYS A 282 13.22 -6.11 -26.35
CA LYS A 282 13.43 -6.20 -27.80
C LYS A 282 12.37 -7.11 -28.45
N PRO A 283 11.86 -6.71 -29.62
CA PRO A 283 11.16 -7.61 -30.55
C PRO A 283 11.84 -8.97 -30.68
N PHE A 284 11.08 -10.06 -30.64
CA PHE A 284 11.60 -11.38 -30.97
C PHE A 284 12.07 -11.45 -32.43
N ASP A 285 13.23 -12.07 -32.65
CA ASP A 285 13.75 -12.33 -33.98
C ASP A 285 12.95 -13.45 -34.66
N VAL A 286 12.35 -13.10 -35.80
CA VAL A 286 11.51 -14.00 -36.61
C VAL A 286 12.20 -14.46 -37.89
N ALA A 287 13.46 -14.07 -38.12
CA ALA A 287 14.18 -14.45 -39.33
C ALA A 287 14.28 -15.98 -39.46
N GLY A 288 13.85 -16.50 -40.61
CA GLY A 288 13.88 -17.93 -40.90
C GLY A 288 12.89 -18.78 -40.10
N LYS A 289 11.88 -18.18 -39.47
CA LYS A 289 10.79 -18.89 -38.77
C LYS A 289 9.53 -18.96 -39.63
N ASP A 290 8.81 -20.07 -39.51
CA ASP A 290 7.53 -20.25 -40.19
C ASP A 290 6.40 -19.52 -39.47
N THR A 291 5.46 -19.01 -40.24
CA THR A 291 4.24 -18.36 -39.73
C THR A 291 3.05 -19.30 -39.88
N VAL A 292 2.46 -19.69 -38.75
CA VAL A 292 1.17 -20.40 -38.71
C VAL A 292 0.06 -19.37 -38.81
N LYS A 293 -0.80 -19.49 -39.83
CA LYS A 293 -1.99 -18.63 -40.00
C LYS A 293 -3.24 -19.44 -39.68
N LEU A 294 -4.08 -18.92 -38.79
CA LEU A 294 -5.38 -19.51 -38.47
C LEU A 294 -6.47 -18.87 -39.32
N ASP A 295 -7.60 -19.55 -39.48
CA ASP A 295 -8.77 -19.06 -40.23
C ASP A 295 -9.33 -17.74 -39.67
N SER A 296 -9.10 -17.49 -38.38
CA SER A 296 -9.47 -16.24 -37.71
C SER A 296 -8.60 -15.03 -38.12
N GLY A 297 -7.57 -15.24 -38.95
CA GLY A 297 -6.59 -14.22 -39.35
C GLY A 297 -5.45 -14.03 -38.36
N LEU A 298 -5.50 -14.70 -37.19
CA LEU A 298 -4.40 -14.72 -36.22
C LEU A 298 -3.16 -15.37 -36.84
N GLN A 299 -2.01 -14.74 -36.69
CA GLN A 299 -0.74 -15.31 -37.14
C GLN A 299 0.18 -15.57 -35.95
N ILE A 300 0.82 -16.73 -35.92
CA ILE A 300 1.68 -17.18 -34.83
C ILE A 300 3.02 -17.62 -35.42
N ILE A 301 4.11 -17.04 -34.93
CA ILE A 301 5.48 -17.37 -35.28
C ILE A 301 6.13 -17.96 -34.03
N HIS A 302 6.38 -19.27 -34.03
CA HIS A 302 6.99 -19.95 -32.89
C HIS A 302 8.49 -19.65 -32.85
N ILE A 303 8.93 -18.95 -31.80
CA ILE A 303 10.34 -18.60 -31.58
C ILE A 303 11.04 -19.76 -30.88
N LYS A 304 10.39 -20.31 -29.85
CA LYS A 304 10.84 -21.47 -29.07
C LYS A 304 9.64 -22.34 -28.72
N THR A 305 9.71 -23.63 -29.05
CA THR A 305 8.68 -24.58 -28.63
C THR A 305 8.87 -24.95 -27.16
N GLY A 306 7.81 -24.82 -26.38
CA GLY A 306 7.78 -25.20 -24.97
C GLY A 306 7.62 -26.70 -24.74
N LEU A 307 7.54 -27.10 -23.47
CA LEU A 307 7.34 -28.48 -23.03
C LEU A 307 6.01 -28.64 -22.28
N GLY A 308 5.48 -29.86 -22.25
CA GLY A 308 4.22 -30.17 -21.58
C GLY A 308 2.99 -30.05 -22.49
N SER A 309 1.81 -30.05 -21.87
CA SER A 309 0.53 -29.98 -22.57
C SER A 309 0.16 -28.54 -22.94
N TYR A 310 -0.63 -28.39 -24.01
CA TYR A 310 -1.28 -27.13 -24.33
C TYR A 310 -2.32 -26.79 -23.24
N PRO A 311 -2.48 -25.51 -22.89
CA PRO A 311 -3.52 -25.09 -21.96
C PRO A 311 -4.90 -25.26 -22.61
N VAL A 312 -5.85 -25.73 -21.82
CA VAL A 312 -7.27 -25.89 -22.20
C VAL A 312 -8.15 -24.96 -21.39
N ASP A 313 -9.43 -24.87 -21.77
CA ASP A 313 -10.44 -24.03 -21.15
C ASP A 313 -10.44 -24.19 -19.61
N GLY A 314 -10.44 -23.06 -18.91
CA GLY A 314 -10.38 -23.02 -17.44
C GLY A 314 -8.98 -23.14 -16.82
N ASN A 315 -7.96 -23.60 -17.55
CA ASN A 315 -6.58 -23.57 -17.01
C ASN A 315 -6.13 -22.13 -16.76
N VAL A 316 -5.42 -21.93 -15.65
CA VAL A 316 -4.80 -20.64 -15.31
C VAL A 316 -3.39 -20.62 -15.87
N VAL A 317 -3.12 -19.64 -16.74
CA VAL A 317 -1.81 -19.46 -17.37
C VAL A 317 -1.10 -18.24 -16.79
N LYS A 318 0.23 -18.30 -16.79
CA LYS A 318 1.10 -17.19 -16.42
C LYS A 318 1.99 -16.87 -17.62
N ILE A 319 1.96 -15.63 -18.10
CA ILE A 319 2.73 -15.20 -19.27
C ILE A 319 3.53 -13.93 -18.99
N HIS A 320 4.68 -13.81 -19.63
CA HIS A 320 5.20 -12.50 -20.01
C HIS A 320 4.76 -12.17 -21.43
N PHE A 321 4.46 -10.90 -21.67
CA PHE A 321 4.22 -10.36 -22.99
C PHE A 321 4.91 -9.00 -23.18
N SER A 322 5.15 -8.66 -24.46
CA SER A 322 5.45 -7.31 -24.95
C SER A 322 4.59 -7.03 -26.18
N GLY A 323 3.78 -5.98 -26.13
CA GLY A 323 2.85 -5.55 -27.16
C GLY A 323 3.38 -4.36 -27.95
N TYR A 324 3.30 -4.46 -29.27
CA TYR A 324 3.77 -3.48 -30.24
C TYR A 324 2.68 -3.10 -31.23
N PHE A 325 2.73 -1.87 -31.73
CA PHE A 325 2.01 -1.45 -32.92
C PHE A 325 2.70 -1.99 -34.19
N ASN A 326 2.04 -1.85 -35.35
CA ASN A 326 2.57 -2.34 -36.63
C ASN A 326 3.86 -1.64 -37.07
N ASP A 327 4.10 -0.41 -36.62
CA ASP A 327 5.34 0.34 -36.85
C ASP A 327 6.49 -0.12 -35.94
N GLY A 328 6.23 -1.06 -35.03
CA GLY A 328 7.19 -1.59 -34.07
C GLY A 328 7.29 -0.80 -32.76
N GLU A 329 6.49 0.26 -32.58
CA GLU A 329 6.46 0.98 -31.31
C GLU A 329 5.88 0.10 -30.20
N LEU A 330 6.60 0.00 -29.07
CA LEU A 330 6.20 -0.76 -27.90
C LEU A 330 5.18 0.03 -27.07
N PHE A 331 3.92 -0.43 -27.00
CA PHE A 331 2.90 0.23 -26.18
C PHE A 331 2.79 -0.35 -24.76
N GLN A 332 3.12 -1.63 -24.55
CA GLN A 332 3.03 -2.25 -23.23
C GLN A 332 3.96 -3.46 -23.11
N SER A 333 4.55 -3.68 -21.94
CA SER A 333 5.29 -4.92 -21.68
C SER A 333 5.31 -5.25 -20.20
N SER A 334 4.97 -6.50 -19.89
CA SER A 334 5.13 -7.09 -18.56
C SER A 334 6.60 -7.25 -18.14
N LEU A 335 7.54 -7.30 -19.10
CA LEU A 335 8.97 -7.45 -18.82
C LEU A 335 9.59 -6.18 -18.26
N LYS A 336 9.01 -5.00 -18.58
CA LYS A 336 9.46 -3.72 -18.00
C LYS A 336 9.33 -3.72 -16.49
N THR A 337 8.33 -4.42 -15.96
CA THR A 337 8.00 -4.47 -14.53
C THR A 337 8.36 -5.80 -13.87
N ASP A 338 8.84 -6.76 -14.65
CA ASP A 338 8.98 -8.18 -14.30
C ASP A 338 7.72 -8.76 -13.63
N ASP A 339 6.55 -8.28 -14.07
CA ASP A 339 5.25 -8.62 -13.49
C ASP A 339 4.40 -9.35 -14.52
N PRO A 340 4.43 -10.70 -14.53
CA PRO A 340 3.73 -11.50 -15.52
C PRO A 340 2.22 -11.47 -15.34
N VAL A 341 1.49 -11.52 -16.45
CA VAL A 341 0.03 -11.56 -16.44
C VAL A 341 -0.45 -12.99 -16.16
N ILE A 342 -1.40 -13.11 -15.24
CA ILE A 342 -2.08 -14.35 -14.90
C ILE A 342 -3.54 -14.24 -15.32
N PHE A 343 -4.04 -15.21 -16.07
CA PHE A 343 -5.44 -15.28 -16.48
C PHE A 343 -5.88 -16.72 -16.74
N ALA A 344 -7.18 -16.98 -16.69
CA ALA A 344 -7.80 -18.25 -17.03
C ALA A 344 -8.20 -18.26 -18.51
N ILE A 345 -7.91 -19.36 -19.19
CA ILE A 345 -8.27 -19.55 -20.60
C ILE A 345 -9.79 -19.57 -20.77
N ASP A 346 -10.26 -18.83 -21.79
CA ASP A 346 -11.67 -18.70 -22.20
C ASP A 346 -12.60 -18.10 -21.14
N GLN A 347 -12.07 -17.24 -20.25
CA GLN A 347 -12.86 -16.48 -19.26
C GLN A 347 -13.06 -15.00 -19.65
N GLY A 348 -12.69 -14.59 -20.86
CA GLY A 348 -12.86 -13.21 -21.34
C GLY A 348 -11.98 -12.16 -20.64
N GLN A 349 -10.94 -12.60 -19.93
CA GLN A 349 -10.05 -11.71 -19.14
C GLN A 349 -9.01 -10.97 -20.00
N VAL A 350 -8.75 -11.45 -21.21
CA VAL A 350 -7.81 -10.85 -22.17
C VAL A 350 -8.43 -10.83 -23.57
N ILE A 351 -7.84 -10.06 -24.48
CA ILE A 351 -8.26 -10.02 -25.89
C ILE A 351 -8.26 -11.42 -26.51
N SER A 352 -9.26 -11.72 -27.35
CA SER A 352 -9.51 -13.07 -27.86
C SER A 352 -8.34 -13.64 -28.67
N GLY A 353 -7.59 -12.79 -29.37
CA GLY A 353 -6.39 -13.18 -30.11
C GLY A 353 -5.26 -13.65 -29.19
N LEU A 354 -5.07 -13.00 -28.03
CA LEU A 354 -4.06 -13.39 -27.05
C LEU A 354 -4.45 -14.73 -26.41
N ASN A 355 -5.72 -14.87 -26.01
CA ASN A 355 -6.25 -16.13 -25.50
C ASN A 355 -6.06 -17.28 -26.50
N THR A 356 -6.45 -17.07 -27.75
CA THR A 356 -6.32 -18.07 -28.83
C THR A 356 -4.85 -18.44 -29.08
N ALA A 357 -3.94 -17.46 -29.09
CA ALA A 357 -2.54 -17.73 -29.30
C ALA A 357 -1.91 -18.55 -28.18
N VAL A 358 -2.24 -18.25 -26.92
CA VAL A 358 -1.70 -18.99 -25.76
C VAL A 358 -2.17 -20.45 -25.75
N LYS A 359 -3.37 -20.77 -26.26
CA LYS A 359 -3.83 -22.17 -26.48
C LYS A 359 -2.96 -22.94 -27.49
N GLN A 360 -2.23 -22.25 -28.37
CA GLN A 360 -1.29 -22.86 -29.31
C GLN A 360 0.15 -22.95 -28.75
N MET A 361 0.37 -22.55 -27.50
CA MET A 361 1.69 -22.55 -26.86
C MET A 361 1.78 -23.63 -25.77
N ARG A 362 3.02 -24.01 -25.43
CA ARG A 362 3.34 -24.92 -24.31
C ARG A 362 4.20 -24.17 -23.28
N PRO A 363 4.14 -24.54 -21.99
CA PRO A 363 5.00 -23.97 -20.95
C PRO A 363 6.48 -23.84 -21.36
N ASN A 364 7.10 -22.72 -21.00
CA ASN A 364 8.44 -22.27 -21.43
C ASN A 364 8.60 -22.00 -22.94
N GLY A 365 7.50 -21.94 -23.69
CA GLY A 365 7.48 -21.60 -25.11
C GLY A 365 7.45 -20.08 -25.34
N LYS A 366 7.99 -19.66 -26.49
CA LYS A 366 8.00 -18.27 -26.95
C LYS A 366 7.40 -18.15 -28.33
N ALA A 367 6.54 -17.17 -28.54
CA ALA A 367 5.93 -16.91 -29.84
C ALA A 367 5.77 -15.41 -30.08
N ARG A 368 5.92 -14.99 -31.34
CA ARG A 368 5.44 -13.70 -31.82
C ARG A 368 4.07 -13.91 -32.46
N VAL A 369 3.11 -13.08 -32.11
CA VAL A 369 1.71 -13.20 -32.52
C VAL A 369 1.25 -11.90 -33.15
N ILE A 370 0.65 -11.98 -34.33
CA ILE A 370 0.05 -10.84 -35.02
C ILE A 370 -1.46 -10.99 -34.90
N ILE A 371 -2.06 -10.10 -34.12
CA ILE A 371 -3.48 -10.10 -33.77
C ILE A 371 -4.20 -9.06 -34.63
N PRO A 372 -5.09 -9.48 -35.55
CA PRO A 372 -5.94 -8.54 -36.27
C PRO A 372 -6.92 -7.85 -35.30
N TRP A 373 -7.31 -6.62 -35.60
CA TRP A 373 -8.11 -5.79 -34.69
C TRP A 373 -9.43 -6.43 -34.23
N GLN A 374 -10.04 -7.30 -35.05
CA GLN A 374 -11.24 -8.07 -34.71
C GLN A 374 -11.02 -9.04 -33.54
N LEU A 375 -9.78 -9.49 -33.34
CA LEU A 375 -9.36 -10.34 -32.21
C LEU A 375 -8.64 -9.53 -31.12
N GLY A 376 -8.46 -8.23 -31.33
CA GLY A 376 -7.84 -7.29 -30.40
C GLY A 376 -8.89 -6.45 -29.68
N TYR A 377 -8.75 -5.12 -29.77
CA TYR A 377 -9.63 -4.15 -29.13
C TYR A 377 -10.76 -3.63 -30.03
N GLY A 378 -10.96 -4.24 -31.19
CA GLY A 378 -12.16 -4.01 -32.00
C GLY A 378 -12.23 -2.62 -32.67
N GLU A 379 -13.47 -2.23 -33.00
CA GLU A 379 -13.82 -0.95 -33.61
C GLU A 379 -13.50 0.25 -32.71
N GLU A 380 -13.50 0.08 -31.39
CA GLU A 380 -13.36 1.18 -30.42
C GLU A 380 -11.91 1.38 -29.96
N GLY A 381 -11.07 0.34 -30.02
CA GLY A 381 -9.73 0.39 -29.45
C GLY A 381 -9.73 0.33 -27.92
N ASN A 382 -8.66 0.82 -27.29
CA ASN A 382 -8.57 1.01 -25.84
C ASN A 382 -7.94 2.39 -25.54
N PRO A 383 -8.73 3.47 -25.66
CA PRO A 383 -8.24 4.83 -25.50
C PRO A 383 -7.68 5.11 -24.08
N PRO A 384 -6.71 6.04 -23.94
CA PRO A 384 -6.08 6.80 -25.02
C PRO A 384 -4.96 6.03 -25.73
N LEU A 385 -4.60 4.84 -25.25
CA LEU A 385 -3.37 4.16 -25.65
C LEU A 385 -3.50 3.45 -27.00
N ILE A 386 -4.60 2.73 -27.24
CA ILE A 386 -4.77 1.88 -28.42
C ILE A 386 -5.87 2.46 -29.30
N PRO A 387 -5.55 2.94 -30.52
CA PRO A 387 -6.57 3.47 -31.43
C PRO A 387 -7.59 2.41 -31.89
N PRO A 388 -8.79 2.84 -32.32
CA PRO A 388 -9.72 2.05 -33.12
C PRO A 388 -9.05 1.21 -34.22
N LYS A 389 -9.52 -0.03 -34.42
CA LYS A 389 -9.09 -0.93 -35.52
C LYS A 389 -7.59 -1.19 -35.60
N SER A 390 -6.89 -1.12 -34.47
CA SER A 390 -5.45 -1.40 -34.42
C SER A 390 -5.17 -2.91 -34.48
N ASN A 391 -4.43 -3.34 -35.49
CA ASN A 391 -3.75 -4.64 -35.43
C ASN A 391 -2.56 -4.51 -34.47
N LEU A 392 -2.31 -5.57 -33.70
CA LEU A 392 -1.30 -5.55 -32.65
C LEU A 392 -0.35 -6.74 -32.80
N ILE A 393 0.90 -6.53 -32.41
CA ILE A 393 1.92 -7.57 -32.40
C ILE A 393 2.28 -7.86 -30.94
N PHE A 394 2.30 -9.13 -30.55
CA PHE A 394 2.64 -9.56 -29.20
C PHE A 394 3.78 -10.57 -29.22
N ASP A 395 4.84 -10.29 -28.49
CA ASP A 395 5.86 -11.27 -28.14
C ASP A 395 5.52 -11.87 -26.79
N ILE A 396 5.25 -13.18 -26.77
CA ILE A 396 4.71 -13.90 -25.63
C ILE A 396 5.71 -14.97 -25.18
N GLU A 397 5.95 -15.03 -23.87
CA GLU A 397 6.59 -16.15 -23.18
C GLU A 397 5.58 -16.78 -22.24
N LEU A 398 5.16 -18.02 -22.52
CA LEU A 398 4.26 -18.78 -21.66
C LEU A 398 5.09 -19.40 -20.53
N ILE A 399 4.97 -18.87 -19.31
CA ILE A 399 5.77 -19.28 -18.16
C ILE A 399 5.26 -20.62 -17.61
N SER A 400 3.97 -20.68 -17.27
CA SER A 400 3.37 -21.87 -16.66
C SER A 400 1.89 -22.02 -17.00
N VAL A 401 1.40 -23.24 -16.88
CA VAL A 401 -0.01 -23.61 -16.96
C VAL A 401 -0.36 -24.36 -15.68
N VAL A 402 -1.31 -23.83 -14.92
CA VAL A 402 -1.88 -24.44 -13.72
C VAL A 402 -3.25 -24.99 -14.09
N LYS A 403 -3.49 -26.25 -13.75
CA LYS A 403 -4.71 -26.97 -14.13
C LYS A 403 -5.88 -26.63 -13.23
#